data_AF-A0AAJ8DMT3-F1
#
_entry.id   AF-A0AAJ8DMT3-F1
#
_cell.length_a   1.000
_cell.length_b   1.000
_cell.length_c   1.000
_cell.angle_alpha   90.00
_cell.angle_beta   90.00
_cell.angle_gamma   90.00
#
_symmetry.space_group_name_H-M   'P 1'
#
loop_
_entity.id
_entity.type
_entity.pdbx_description
1 polymer ?
#
loop_
_entity_poly.entity_id
_entity_poly.type
_entity_poly.pdbx_seq_one_letter_code
_entity_poly.pdbx_strand_id
1 'polypeptide(L)'
;MDTQKEALRRIITTLTNKNEELQNFLETVDNTLTGLQEESCKVMSDLEAELGQLSSTLEEKGAELRGIIKEEKCRKEAELQSLFVVFQKQLSDGKFALLSCEELLEFANQTLTITSEEEFLKAAKQIKERVTMAPAFRLTTRPVVSENMSQFTADFSAERVVLQRLHFLPVPKAPEINISRCIVHDNNITVTWRPASEVDGEGGPTEHYELEYRKTNRDSSLRAAGDACWEKICDITETQVTISGLKFDSRFISVRVRAKNKTAAGEFSESVTIETRAYNFGFDASTAHAELKVQGDTVTWEPQGVKGHDLRLRGKESKSSSRSATPSPNKVAGSRAGRDRFAGESYTVLGDQEMIGGCYYWELCPLADWKSFSVGVAYRASLGRFDQLGKSTGSWCLHASQWLQSSLAAKHNNRAKALDWPLPQRIGIYCDYDNGDLSFIDVDRLRLLHCFKTKFSQPLIPAFTVWCGGITITTGLQVPSFMENFLSTNRSLSNLSQ
;
A
#
# COMPACT_ATOMS: atom_id res chain seq x y z
N MET A 1 0.23 -62.82 -12.42
CA MET A 1 -1.08 -62.14 -12.18
C MET A 1 -0.89 -60.89 -11.32
N ASP A 2 -0.23 -60.97 -10.16
CA ASP A 2 -0.09 -59.81 -9.25
C ASP A 2 0.79 -58.68 -9.80
N THR A 3 1.83 -59.02 -10.57
CA THR A 3 2.67 -58.04 -11.28
C THR A 3 1.90 -57.24 -12.32
N GLN A 4 0.97 -57.87 -13.04
CA GLN A 4 0.10 -57.21 -14.01
C GLN A 4 -0.97 -56.35 -13.31
N LYS A 5 -1.52 -56.81 -12.18
CA LYS A 5 -2.44 -56.01 -11.35
C LYS A 5 -1.77 -54.75 -10.80
N GLU A 6 -0.51 -54.86 -10.37
CA GLU A 6 0.26 -53.73 -9.85
C GLU A 6 0.62 -52.71 -10.94
N ALA A 7 0.97 -53.17 -12.15
CA ALA A 7 1.15 -52.30 -13.31
C ALA A 7 -0.15 -51.56 -13.68
N LEU A 8 -1.29 -52.25 -13.66
CA LEU A 8 -2.60 -51.65 -13.91
C LEU A 8 -2.95 -50.59 -12.86
N ARG A 9 -2.66 -50.83 -11.57
CA ARG A 9 -2.86 -49.84 -10.50
C ARG A 9 -2.07 -48.56 -10.74
N ARG A 10 -0.80 -48.65 -11.13
CA ARG A 10 0.03 -47.47 -11.45
C ARG A 10 -0.53 -46.67 -12.63
N ILE A 11 -1.03 -47.36 -13.66
CA ILE A 11 -1.67 -46.72 -14.81
C ILE A 11 -2.95 -45.99 -14.35
N ILE A 12 -3.79 -46.64 -13.53
CA ILE A 12 -5.01 -46.02 -12.98
C ILE A 12 -4.64 -44.76 -12.19
N THR A 13 -3.67 -44.83 -11.26
CA THR A 13 -3.24 -43.65 -10.50
C THR A 13 -2.73 -42.52 -11.39
N THR A 14 -1.97 -42.84 -12.44
CA THR A 14 -1.47 -41.83 -13.39
C THR A 14 -2.62 -41.18 -14.16
N LEU A 15 -3.59 -41.97 -14.62
CA LEU A 15 -4.78 -41.46 -15.31
C LEU A 15 -5.65 -40.62 -14.38
N THR A 16 -5.82 -41.00 -13.12
CA THR A 16 -6.55 -40.20 -12.13
C THR A 16 -5.89 -38.85 -11.91
N ASN A 17 -4.57 -38.82 -11.67
CA ASN A 17 -3.82 -37.58 -11.50
C ASN A 17 -3.92 -36.69 -12.75
N LYS A 18 -3.81 -37.27 -13.95
CA LYS A 18 -3.97 -36.52 -15.21
C LYS A 18 -5.39 -35.99 -15.40
N ASN A 19 -6.39 -36.73 -14.97
CA ASN A 19 -7.78 -36.28 -15.03
C ASN A 19 -8.03 -35.11 -14.07
N GLU A 20 -7.46 -35.15 -12.85
CA GLU A 20 -7.49 -34.02 -11.91
C GLU A 20 -6.76 -32.78 -12.46
N GLU A 21 -5.57 -32.95 -13.06
CA GLU A 21 -4.85 -31.86 -13.73
C GLU A 21 -5.68 -31.21 -14.86
N LEU A 22 -6.34 -32.02 -15.68
CA LEU A 22 -7.21 -31.54 -16.76
C LEU A 22 -8.45 -30.82 -16.22
N GLN A 23 -9.06 -31.32 -15.15
CA GLN A 23 -10.19 -30.65 -14.50
C GLN A 23 -9.79 -29.28 -13.94
N ASN A 24 -8.66 -29.20 -13.24
CA ASN A 24 -8.12 -27.92 -12.75
C ASN A 24 -7.78 -26.95 -13.87
N PHE A 25 -7.27 -27.47 -15.00
CA PHE A 25 -7.01 -26.66 -16.19
C PHE A 25 -8.29 -26.10 -16.79
N LEU A 26 -9.34 -26.94 -16.94
CA LEU A 26 -10.64 -26.51 -17.45
C LEU A 26 -11.27 -25.45 -16.54
N GLU A 27 -11.23 -25.64 -15.23
CA GLU A 27 -11.70 -24.65 -14.26
C GLU A 27 -10.91 -23.34 -14.36
N THR A 28 -9.58 -23.41 -14.55
CA THR A 28 -8.75 -22.23 -14.77
C THR A 28 -9.17 -21.47 -16.03
N VAL A 29 -9.44 -22.20 -17.13
CA VAL A 29 -9.90 -21.60 -18.39
C VAL A 29 -11.25 -20.93 -18.22
N ASP A 30 -12.21 -21.60 -17.56
CA ASP A 30 -13.55 -21.05 -17.30
C ASP A 30 -13.50 -19.78 -16.45
N ASN A 31 -12.65 -19.78 -15.41
CA ASN A 31 -12.39 -18.60 -14.58
C ASN A 31 -11.77 -17.46 -15.39
N THR A 32 -10.82 -17.74 -16.29
CA THR A 32 -10.24 -16.70 -17.17
C THR A 32 -11.25 -16.15 -18.17
N LEU A 33 -12.14 -16.99 -18.69
CA LEU A 33 -13.19 -16.57 -19.62
C LEU A 33 -14.21 -15.67 -18.91
N THR A 34 -14.64 -16.06 -17.72
CA THR A 34 -15.57 -15.28 -16.89
C THR A 34 -14.96 -13.91 -16.54
N GLY A 35 -13.69 -13.89 -16.10
CA GLY A 35 -12.98 -12.65 -15.81
C GLY A 35 -12.83 -11.74 -17.04
N LEU A 36 -12.59 -12.30 -18.23
CA LEU A 36 -12.54 -11.52 -19.48
C LEU A 36 -13.90 -10.91 -19.82
N GLN A 37 -15.01 -11.65 -19.61
CA GLN A 37 -16.35 -11.13 -19.83
C GLN A 37 -16.69 -9.97 -18.89
N GLU A 38 -16.34 -10.08 -17.61
CA GLU A 38 -16.52 -9.01 -16.63
C GLU A 38 -15.71 -7.76 -16.98
N GLU A 39 -14.43 -7.92 -17.32
CA GLU A 39 -13.57 -6.80 -17.72
C GLU A 39 -14.08 -6.15 -19.02
N SER A 40 -14.53 -6.93 -20.00
CA SER A 40 -15.11 -6.41 -21.24
C SER A 40 -16.38 -5.60 -20.96
N CYS A 41 -17.28 -6.06 -20.08
CA CYS A 41 -18.47 -5.31 -19.69
C CYS A 41 -18.11 -3.99 -19.02
N LYS A 42 -17.09 -4.00 -18.16
CA LYS A 42 -16.60 -2.81 -17.48
C LYS A 42 -16.03 -1.79 -18.47
N VAL A 43 -15.13 -2.20 -19.36
CA VAL A 43 -14.53 -1.33 -20.38
C VAL A 43 -15.60 -0.71 -21.30
N MET A 44 -16.63 -1.49 -21.66
CA MET A 44 -17.76 -0.97 -22.43
C MET A 44 -18.56 0.08 -21.66
N SER A 45 -18.86 -0.18 -20.38
CA SER A 45 -19.57 0.77 -19.52
C SER A 45 -18.79 2.08 -19.33
N ASP A 46 -17.47 2.00 -19.15
CA ASP A 46 -16.59 3.16 -19.00
C ASP A 46 -16.56 3.99 -20.30
N LEU A 47 -16.52 3.34 -21.47
CA LEU A 47 -16.61 4.00 -22.77
C LEU A 47 -17.94 4.72 -22.96
N GLU A 48 -19.06 4.07 -22.64
CA GLU A 48 -20.39 4.67 -22.74
C GLU A 48 -20.53 5.89 -21.81
N ALA A 49 -19.93 5.84 -20.62
CA ALA A 49 -19.90 6.96 -19.68
C ALA A 49 -19.13 8.17 -20.24
N GLU A 50 -17.94 7.96 -20.80
CA GLU A 50 -17.12 9.03 -21.40
C GLU A 50 -17.81 9.64 -22.64
N LEU A 51 -18.42 8.82 -23.50
CA LEU A 51 -19.23 9.30 -24.63
C LEU A 51 -20.44 10.12 -24.15
N GLY A 52 -21.09 9.69 -23.06
CA GLY A 52 -22.17 10.43 -22.43
C GLY A 52 -21.74 11.82 -21.94
N GLN A 53 -20.58 11.91 -21.27
CA GLN A 53 -20.02 13.19 -20.82
C GLN A 53 -19.70 14.14 -21.99
N LEU A 54 -19.11 13.61 -23.07
CA LEU A 54 -18.80 14.40 -24.27
C LEU A 54 -20.08 14.92 -24.94
N SER A 55 -21.10 14.07 -25.09
CA SER A 55 -22.39 14.45 -25.65
C SER A 55 -23.07 15.54 -24.81
N SER A 56 -23.08 15.38 -23.48
CA SER A 56 -23.68 16.36 -22.57
C SER A 56 -23.00 17.73 -22.69
N THR A 57 -21.67 17.76 -22.77
CA THR A 57 -20.91 19.00 -22.95
C THR A 57 -21.23 19.69 -24.27
N LEU A 58 -21.35 18.92 -25.36
CA LEU A 58 -21.74 19.45 -26.68
C LEU A 58 -23.18 19.98 -26.68
N GLU A 59 -24.11 19.30 -26.02
CA GLU A 59 -25.50 19.74 -25.88
C GLU A 59 -25.62 21.03 -25.07
N GLU A 60 -24.89 21.15 -23.96
CA GLU A 60 -24.82 22.35 -23.13
C GLU A 60 -24.32 23.54 -23.93
N LYS A 61 -23.19 23.39 -24.65
CA LYS A 61 -22.64 24.43 -25.52
C LYS A 61 -23.60 24.79 -26.66
N GLY A 62 -24.28 23.80 -27.23
CA GLY A 62 -25.33 24.03 -28.23
C GLY A 62 -26.52 24.82 -27.66
N ALA A 63 -26.91 24.57 -26.41
CA ALA A 63 -27.99 25.30 -25.74
C ALA A 63 -27.60 26.76 -25.46
N GLU A 64 -26.37 26.98 -25.02
CA GLU A 64 -25.79 28.32 -24.81
C GLU A 64 -25.85 29.16 -26.10
N LEU A 65 -25.33 28.63 -27.21
CA LEU A 65 -25.34 29.32 -28.51
C LEU A 65 -26.76 29.61 -29.02
N ARG A 66 -27.69 28.66 -28.84
CA ARG A 66 -29.11 28.88 -29.17
C ARG A 66 -29.73 29.96 -28.29
N GLY A 67 -29.33 30.05 -27.02
CA GLY A 67 -29.75 31.10 -26.09
C GLY A 67 -29.35 32.48 -26.58
N ILE A 68 -28.09 32.65 -26.97
CA ILE A 68 -27.55 33.91 -27.51
C ILE A 68 -28.32 34.36 -28.76
N ILE A 69 -28.59 33.45 -29.70
CA ILE A 69 -29.36 33.76 -30.92
C ILE A 69 -30.79 34.17 -30.58
N LYS A 70 -31.45 33.48 -29.63
CA LYS A 70 -32.81 33.82 -29.20
C LYS A 70 -32.87 35.19 -28.52
N GLU A 71 -31.92 35.49 -27.64
CA GLU A 71 -31.85 36.78 -26.95
C GLU A 71 -31.66 37.93 -27.95
N GLU A 72 -30.72 37.79 -28.89
CA GLU A 72 -30.51 38.79 -29.94
C GLU A 72 -31.74 38.97 -30.83
N LYS A 73 -32.40 37.87 -31.21
CA LYS A 73 -33.66 37.92 -31.96
C LYS A 73 -34.71 38.72 -31.18
N CYS A 74 -34.92 38.40 -29.91
CA CYS A 74 -35.88 39.11 -29.06
C CYS A 74 -35.55 40.60 -28.91
N ARG A 75 -34.26 40.94 -28.77
CA ARG A 75 -33.79 42.33 -28.73
C ARG A 75 -34.17 43.09 -29.99
N LYS A 76 -33.89 42.53 -31.17
CA LYS A 76 -34.24 43.15 -32.47
C LYS A 76 -35.75 43.25 -32.68
N GLU A 77 -36.51 42.24 -32.28
CA GLU A 77 -37.98 42.28 -32.34
C GLU A 77 -38.53 43.40 -31.43
N ALA A 78 -37.99 43.56 -30.23
CA ALA A 78 -38.36 44.65 -29.32
C ALA A 78 -37.98 46.03 -29.87
N GLU A 79 -36.80 46.17 -30.48
CA GLU A 79 -36.38 47.40 -31.18
C GLU A 79 -37.33 47.75 -32.33
N LEU A 80 -37.74 46.76 -33.15
CA LEU A 80 -38.72 46.95 -34.22
C LEU A 80 -40.11 47.33 -33.70
N GLN A 81 -40.57 46.69 -32.62
CA GLN A 81 -41.85 47.05 -31.98
C GLN A 81 -41.81 48.47 -31.42
N SER A 82 -40.72 48.85 -30.75
CA SER A 82 -40.51 50.22 -30.26
C SER A 82 -40.52 51.23 -31.42
N LEU A 83 -39.81 50.91 -32.50
CA LEU A 83 -39.79 51.72 -33.70
C LEU A 83 -41.18 51.89 -34.33
N PHE A 84 -41.97 50.81 -34.38
CA PHE A 84 -43.34 50.85 -34.88
C PHE A 84 -44.21 51.79 -34.03
N VAL A 85 -44.11 51.71 -32.70
CA VAL A 85 -44.82 52.62 -31.79
C VAL A 85 -44.40 54.08 -32.01
N VAL A 86 -43.09 54.33 -32.14
CA VAL A 86 -42.57 55.67 -32.44
C VAL A 86 -43.10 56.18 -33.77
N PHE A 87 -43.11 55.34 -34.81
CA PHE A 87 -43.59 55.70 -36.14
C PHE A 87 -45.10 55.97 -36.14
N GLN A 88 -45.89 55.17 -35.43
CA GLN A 88 -47.33 55.38 -35.27
C GLN A 88 -47.62 56.71 -34.56
N LYS A 89 -46.83 57.06 -33.53
CA LYS A 89 -46.89 58.36 -32.88
C LYS A 89 -46.53 59.50 -33.84
N GLN A 90 -45.43 59.37 -34.60
CA GLN A 90 -45.02 60.36 -35.60
C GLN A 90 -46.09 60.58 -36.68
N LEU A 91 -46.77 59.51 -37.14
CA LEU A 91 -47.89 59.63 -38.07
C LEU A 91 -49.08 60.37 -37.46
N SER A 92 -49.39 60.11 -36.19
CA SER A 92 -50.44 60.85 -35.46
C SER A 92 -50.09 62.33 -35.32
N ASP A 93 -48.87 62.63 -34.90
CA ASP A 93 -48.37 63.99 -34.74
C ASP A 93 -48.31 64.72 -36.10
N GLY A 94 -47.94 64.03 -37.17
CA GLY A 94 -47.97 64.54 -38.54
C GLY A 94 -49.38 64.84 -39.05
N LYS A 95 -50.36 63.98 -38.77
CA LYS A 95 -51.77 64.25 -39.09
C LYS A 95 -52.30 65.47 -38.33
N PHE A 96 -51.95 65.59 -37.05
CA PHE A 96 -52.32 66.76 -36.24
C PHE A 96 -51.67 68.04 -36.78
N ALA A 97 -50.39 67.98 -37.13
CA ALA A 97 -49.66 69.09 -37.73
C ALA A 97 -50.26 69.52 -39.07
N LEU A 98 -50.69 68.56 -39.90
CA LEU A 98 -51.36 68.81 -41.18
C LEU A 98 -52.70 69.54 -40.96
N LEU A 99 -53.56 69.03 -40.09
CA LEU A 99 -54.85 69.66 -39.73
C LEU A 99 -54.64 71.09 -39.22
N SER A 100 -53.65 71.29 -38.34
CA SER A 100 -53.31 72.62 -37.84
C SER A 100 -52.83 73.55 -38.96
N CYS A 101 -52.09 73.04 -39.95
CA CYS A 101 -51.68 73.82 -41.12
C CYS A 101 -52.88 74.16 -42.01
N GLU A 102 -53.81 73.22 -42.22
CA GLU A 102 -55.05 73.44 -42.97
C GLU A 102 -55.91 74.53 -42.31
N GLU A 103 -56.12 74.47 -40.99
CA GLU A 103 -56.82 75.49 -40.21
C GLU A 103 -56.12 76.86 -40.31
N LEU A 104 -54.79 76.89 -40.19
CA LEU A 104 -54.00 78.11 -40.34
C LEU A 104 -54.11 78.71 -41.74
N LEU A 105 -54.13 77.85 -42.76
CA LEU A 105 -54.24 78.24 -44.15
C LEU A 105 -55.64 78.75 -44.49
N GLU A 106 -56.69 78.12 -43.94
CA GLU A 106 -58.07 78.61 -44.04
C GLU A 106 -58.24 79.96 -43.33
N PHE A 107 -57.71 80.10 -42.11
CA PHE A 107 -57.73 81.37 -41.37
C PHE A 107 -56.97 82.47 -42.12
N ALA A 108 -55.84 82.14 -42.75
CA ALA A 108 -55.11 83.07 -43.61
C ALA A 108 -55.92 83.49 -44.85
N ASN A 109 -56.59 82.53 -45.51
CA ASN A 109 -57.45 82.81 -46.65
C ASN A 109 -58.66 83.67 -46.29
N GLN A 110 -59.28 83.43 -45.13
CA GLN A 110 -60.36 84.27 -44.63
C GLN A 110 -59.88 85.69 -44.29
N THR A 111 -58.70 85.82 -43.68
CA THR A 111 -58.09 87.12 -43.35
C THR A 111 -57.89 88.02 -44.57
N LEU A 112 -57.60 87.44 -45.75
CA LEU A 112 -57.47 88.17 -47.01
C LEU A 112 -58.77 88.85 -47.48
N THR A 113 -59.92 88.51 -46.91
CA THR A 113 -61.23 89.08 -47.27
C THR A 113 -61.67 90.24 -46.38
N ILE A 114 -60.92 90.54 -45.31
CA ILE A 114 -61.21 91.62 -44.36
C ILE A 114 -60.92 92.97 -45.03
N THR A 115 -61.88 93.89 -44.99
CA THR A 115 -61.80 95.24 -45.60
C THR A 115 -61.34 96.33 -44.61
N SER A 116 -61.28 96.03 -43.31
CA SER A 116 -60.79 96.92 -42.24
C SER A 116 -59.29 96.72 -41.97
N GLU A 117 -58.50 97.79 -42.06
CA GLU A 117 -57.04 97.75 -41.94
C GLU A 117 -56.53 97.33 -40.54
N GLU A 118 -57.23 97.76 -39.48
CA GLU A 118 -56.84 97.47 -38.09
C GLU A 118 -57.10 96.00 -37.71
N GLU A 119 -58.21 95.44 -38.19
CA GLU A 119 -58.55 94.02 -38.00
C GLU A 119 -57.63 93.10 -38.81
N PHE A 120 -57.30 93.50 -40.04
CA PHE A 120 -56.36 92.77 -40.89
C PHE A 120 -54.96 92.68 -40.26
N LEU A 121 -54.40 93.79 -39.76
CA LEU A 121 -53.09 93.81 -39.10
C LEU A 121 -53.06 92.91 -37.86
N LYS A 122 -54.15 92.87 -37.09
CA LYS A 122 -54.28 92.02 -35.90
C LYS A 122 -54.33 90.53 -36.26
N ALA A 123 -55.09 90.16 -37.29
CA ALA A 123 -55.18 88.77 -37.78
C ALA A 123 -53.87 88.31 -38.44
N ALA A 124 -53.22 89.16 -39.24
CA ALA A 124 -51.92 88.88 -39.85
C ALA A 124 -50.81 88.64 -38.80
N LYS A 125 -50.83 89.40 -37.69
CA LYS A 125 -49.90 89.17 -36.57
C LYS A 125 -50.11 87.79 -35.93
N GLN A 126 -51.37 87.38 -35.72
CA GLN A 126 -51.68 86.06 -35.17
C GLN A 126 -51.25 84.91 -36.08
N ILE A 127 -51.42 85.04 -37.40
CA ILE A 127 -50.94 84.03 -38.36
C ILE A 127 -49.42 83.91 -38.28
N LYS A 128 -48.72 85.04 -38.29
CA LYS A 128 -47.25 85.08 -38.20
C LYS A 128 -46.74 84.35 -36.95
N GLU A 129 -47.35 84.60 -35.79
CA GLU A 129 -47.00 83.93 -34.53
C GLU A 129 -47.29 82.42 -34.58
N ARG A 130 -48.46 82.01 -35.09
CA ARG A 130 -48.86 80.59 -35.16
C ARG A 130 -48.04 79.78 -36.17
N VAL A 131 -47.66 80.36 -37.32
CA VAL A 131 -46.83 79.69 -38.33
C VAL A 131 -45.43 79.42 -37.79
N THR A 132 -44.84 80.34 -37.03
CA THR A 132 -43.50 80.14 -36.44
C THR A 132 -43.45 79.02 -35.40
N MET A 133 -44.59 78.70 -34.78
CA MET A 133 -44.72 77.64 -33.78
C MET A 133 -45.33 76.36 -34.35
N ALA A 134 -45.55 76.28 -35.67
CA ALA A 134 -46.26 75.17 -36.29
C ALA A 134 -45.45 73.86 -36.17
N PRO A 135 -46.06 72.78 -35.63
CA PRO A 135 -45.39 71.50 -35.41
C PRO A 135 -44.82 70.86 -36.68
N ALA A 136 -45.39 71.19 -37.86
CA ALA A 136 -45.04 70.61 -39.15
C ALA A 136 -43.56 70.83 -39.55
N PHE A 137 -42.95 71.94 -39.13
CA PHE A 137 -41.58 72.28 -39.52
C PHE A 137 -40.49 71.58 -38.69
N ARG A 138 -40.86 70.74 -37.72
CA ARG A 138 -39.91 70.07 -36.81
C ARG A 138 -39.89 68.54 -36.92
N LEU A 139 -40.66 67.96 -37.84
CA LEU A 139 -40.71 66.51 -38.01
C LEU A 139 -39.47 66.02 -38.79
N THR A 140 -38.71 65.09 -38.19
CA THR A 140 -37.61 64.37 -38.83
C THR A 140 -37.95 62.90 -38.97
N THR A 141 -37.70 62.30 -40.14
CA THR A 141 -38.07 60.92 -40.45
C THR A 141 -36.90 60.16 -41.05
N ARG A 142 -36.21 59.35 -40.24
CA ARG A 142 -35.54 58.11 -40.70
C ARG A 142 -35.42 57.10 -39.56
N PRO A 143 -36.10 55.96 -39.66
CA PRO A 143 -35.77 54.79 -38.85
C PRO A 143 -34.71 53.94 -39.57
N VAL A 144 -33.69 53.47 -38.84
CA VAL A 144 -32.74 52.46 -39.35
C VAL A 144 -32.60 51.36 -38.31
N VAL A 145 -33.24 50.21 -38.56
CA VAL A 145 -32.97 48.95 -37.84
C VAL A 145 -32.40 47.97 -38.86
N SER A 146 -31.28 47.33 -38.51
CA SER A 146 -30.60 46.38 -39.40
C SER A 146 -31.07 44.95 -39.13
N GLU A 147 -31.59 44.29 -40.16
CA GLU A 147 -32.03 42.89 -40.11
C GLU A 147 -30.85 41.90 -40.08
N ASN A 148 -29.60 42.38 -40.21
CA ASN A 148 -28.43 41.52 -40.40
C ASN A 148 -28.09 40.67 -39.16
N MET A 149 -28.15 39.35 -39.28
CA MET A 149 -27.77 38.36 -38.23
C MET A 149 -26.55 37.49 -38.64
N SER A 150 -25.84 37.85 -39.71
CA SER A 150 -24.74 37.04 -40.28
C SER A 150 -23.59 36.74 -39.31
N GLN A 151 -23.39 37.57 -38.28
CA GLN A 151 -22.37 37.36 -37.24
C GLN A 151 -22.63 36.16 -36.31
N PHE A 152 -23.82 35.56 -36.35
CA PHE A 152 -24.18 34.37 -35.57
C PHE A 152 -24.14 33.08 -36.41
N THR A 153 -23.45 33.10 -37.55
CA THR A 153 -23.19 31.89 -38.33
C THR A 153 -22.15 31.03 -37.61
N ALA A 154 -22.45 29.73 -37.48
CA ALA A 154 -21.59 28.77 -36.80
C ALA A 154 -20.88 27.85 -37.80
N ASP A 155 -19.57 27.71 -37.67
CA ASP A 155 -18.76 26.72 -38.38
C ASP A 155 -18.07 25.83 -37.33
N PHE A 156 -18.44 24.55 -37.32
CA PHE A 156 -17.89 23.54 -36.40
C PHE A 156 -16.94 22.56 -37.11
N SER A 157 -16.37 22.96 -38.25
CA SER A 157 -15.49 22.11 -39.05
C SER A 157 -14.25 21.67 -38.29
N ALA A 158 -13.64 22.55 -37.49
CA ALA A 158 -12.48 22.24 -36.68
C ALA A 158 -12.80 21.23 -35.55
N GLU A 159 -13.90 21.43 -34.84
CA GLU A 159 -14.35 20.57 -33.74
C GLU A 159 -14.74 19.17 -34.25
N ARG A 160 -15.34 19.09 -35.45
CA ARG A 160 -15.61 17.80 -36.12
C ARG A 160 -14.34 17.02 -36.40
N VAL A 161 -13.27 17.69 -36.83
CA VAL A 161 -11.96 17.05 -37.03
C VAL A 161 -11.39 16.53 -35.71
N VAL A 162 -11.58 17.25 -34.61
CA VAL A 162 -11.16 16.79 -33.27
C VAL A 162 -11.96 15.57 -32.82
N LEU A 163 -13.28 15.56 -33.02
CA LEU A 163 -14.14 14.40 -32.71
C LEU A 163 -13.79 13.17 -33.56
N GLN A 164 -13.40 13.35 -34.82
CA GLN A 164 -12.92 12.27 -35.69
C GLN A 164 -11.57 11.68 -35.26
N ARG A 165 -10.82 12.38 -34.40
CA ARG A 165 -9.55 11.91 -33.85
C ARG A 165 -9.70 11.19 -32.50
N LEU A 166 -10.92 10.93 -32.03
CA LEU A 166 -11.14 10.10 -30.84
C LEU A 166 -10.64 8.68 -31.12
N HIS A 167 -9.70 8.21 -30.29
CA HIS A 167 -9.11 6.88 -30.36
C HIS A 167 -8.86 6.37 -28.94
N PHE A 168 -8.79 5.05 -28.78
CA PHE A 168 -8.35 4.46 -27.51
C PHE A 168 -6.89 4.85 -27.25
N LEU A 169 -6.59 5.27 -26.03
CA LEU A 169 -5.21 5.53 -25.65
C LEU A 169 -4.43 4.21 -25.66
N PRO A 170 -3.24 4.17 -26.27
CA PRO A 170 -2.41 2.97 -26.29
C PRO A 170 -2.08 2.55 -24.86
N VAL A 171 -2.20 1.25 -24.60
CA VAL A 171 -1.89 0.68 -23.28
C VAL A 171 -0.37 0.70 -23.09
N PRO A 172 0.15 1.10 -21.92
CA PRO A 172 1.57 1.04 -21.66
C PRO A 172 2.09 -0.39 -21.74
N LYS A 173 3.24 -0.60 -22.40
CA LYS A 173 3.90 -1.90 -22.46
C LYS A 173 4.44 -2.30 -21.07
N ALA A 174 4.48 -3.61 -20.80
CA ALA A 174 4.98 -4.13 -19.54
C ALA A 174 6.45 -3.72 -19.32
N PRO A 175 6.81 -3.14 -18.15
CA PRO A 175 8.19 -2.81 -17.84
C PRO A 175 9.00 -4.09 -17.59
N GLU A 176 10.32 -3.98 -17.66
CA GLU A 176 11.22 -5.12 -17.41
C GLU A 176 12.01 -4.88 -16.11
N ILE A 177 11.83 -5.78 -15.13
CA ILE A 177 12.57 -5.71 -13.87
C ILE A 177 14.04 -6.02 -14.13
N ASN A 178 14.92 -5.09 -13.72
CA ASN A 178 16.35 -5.29 -13.81
C ASN A 178 16.87 -5.94 -12.52
N ILE A 179 16.84 -7.28 -12.51
CA ILE A 179 17.26 -8.11 -11.36
C ILE A 179 18.65 -7.72 -10.85
N SER A 180 19.60 -7.43 -11.77
CA SER A 180 20.98 -7.09 -11.41
C SER A 180 21.12 -5.76 -10.67
N ARG A 181 20.11 -4.89 -10.74
CA ARG A 181 20.06 -3.60 -10.03
C ARG A 181 19.17 -3.63 -8.80
N CYS A 182 18.44 -4.72 -8.57
CA CYS A 182 17.67 -4.88 -7.34
C CYS A 182 18.63 -5.05 -6.15
N ILE A 183 18.36 -4.34 -5.05
CA ILE A 183 19.21 -4.35 -3.86
C ILE A 183 18.37 -4.87 -2.69
N VAL A 184 18.91 -5.87 -2.00
CA VAL A 184 18.33 -6.40 -0.76
C VAL A 184 19.28 -6.05 0.38
N HIS A 185 18.87 -5.15 1.26
CA HIS A 185 19.67 -4.75 2.41
C HIS A 185 18.77 -4.33 3.56
N ASP A 186 19.19 -4.59 4.80
CA ASP A 186 18.49 -4.15 6.02
C ASP A 186 16.98 -4.43 6.01
N ASN A 187 16.59 -5.64 5.56
CA ASN A 187 15.19 -6.04 5.47
C ASN A 187 14.34 -5.18 4.52
N ASN A 188 14.99 -4.47 3.60
CA ASN A 188 14.37 -3.69 2.55
C ASN A 188 14.77 -4.26 1.18
N ILE A 189 13.86 -4.14 0.22
CA ILE A 189 14.08 -4.55 -1.15
C ILE A 189 13.86 -3.34 -2.05
N THR A 190 14.94 -2.84 -2.65
CA THR A 190 14.86 -1.86 -3.72
C THR A 190 14.72 -2.60 -5.04
N VAL A 191 13.59 -2.40 -5.70
CA VAL A 191 13.27 -3.00 -7.00
C VAL A 191 13.47 -1.92 -8.06
N THR A 192 14.23 -2.22 -9.09
CA THR A 192 14.50 -1.32 -10.21
C THR A 192 14.07 -1.97 -11.51
N TRP A 193 13.40 -1.23 -12.38
CA TRP A 193 12.99 -1.70 -13.71
C TRP A 193 13.41 -0.71 -14.78
N ARG A 194 13.34 -1.17 -16.03
CA ARG A 194 13.44 -0.32 -17.21
C ARG A 194 12.04 -0.17 -17.82
N PRO A 195 11.66 1.04 -18.26
CA PRO A 195 10.49 1.20 -19.11
C PRO A 195 10.64 0.32 -20.36
N ALA A 196 9.52 -0.15 -20.90
CA ALA A 196 9.53 -0.79 -22.21
C ALA A 196 10.07 0.21 -23.25
N SER A 197 10.92 -0.25 -24.16
CA SER A 197 11.56 0.63 -25.14
C SER A 197 10.51 1.24 -26.08
N GLU A 198 10.52 2.56 -26.27
CA GLU A 198 9.65 3.27 -27.22
C GLU A 198 10.01 3.02 -28.69
N VAL A 199 11.07 2.24 -28.96
CA VAL A 199 11.59 1.99 -30.32
C VAL A 199 10.55 1.36 -31.26
N ASP A 200 9.52 0.72 -30.70
CA ASP A 200 8.44 0.09 -31.47
C ASP A 200 7.18 0.96 -31.66
N GLY A 201 7.11 2.19 -31.12
CA GLY A 201 5.97 3.12 -31.36
C GLY A 201 4.58 2.66 -30.90
N GLU A 202 4.45 1.44 -30.36
CA GLU A 202 3.17 0.80 -29.99
C GLU A 202 2.81 0.92 -28.50
N GLY A 203 3.69 1.49 -27.67
CA GLY A 203 3.44 1.68 -26.25
C GLY A 203 2.91 3.07 -25.93
N GLY A 204 1.85 3.17 -25.12
CA GLY A 204 1.37 4.48 -24.66
C GLY A 204 2.27 5.13 -23.61
N PRO A 205 2.12 6.45 -23.41
CA PRO A 205 2.90 7.18 -22.40
C PRO A 205 2.63 6.59 -21.02
N THR A 206 3.69 6.37 -20.24
CA THR A 206 3.56 5.90 -18.86
C THR A 206 3.55 7.10 -17.92
N GLU A 207 2.54 7.18 -17.05
CA GLU A 207 2.42 8.25 -16.05
C GLU A 207 2.87 7.77 -14.67
N HIS A 208 2.46 6.56 -14.28
CA HIS A 208 2.85 5.95 -13.02
C HIS A 208 2.95 4.43 -13.13
N TYR A 209 3.66 3.80 -12.20
CA TYR A 209 3.81 2.36 -12.07
C TYR A 209 3.04 1.85 -10.84
N GLU A 210 2.63 0.59 -10.93
CA GLU A 210 2.15 -0.18 -9.80
C GLU A 210 3.05 -1.39 -9.61
N LEU A 211 3.61 -1.53 -8.41
CA LEU A 211 4.39 -2.69 -8.02
C LEU A 211 3.54 -3.60 -7.14
N GLU A 212 3.56 -4.89 -7.42
CA GLU A 212 2.99 -5.92 -6.56
C GLU A 212 4.07 -6.87 -6.06
N TYR A 213 3.99 -7.24 -4.78
CA TYR A 213 4.89 -8.24 -4.20
C TYR A 213 4.14 -9.24 -3.31
N ARG A 214 4.72 -10.42 -3.13
CA ARG A 214 4.23 -11.43 -2.21
C ARG A 214 5.37 -12.30 -1.69
N LYS A 215 5.19 -12.81 -0.47
CA LYS A 215 6.10 -13.77 0.16
C LYS A 215 5.86 -15.17 -0.39
N THR A 216 6.92 -15.94 -0.68
CA THR A 216 6.82 -17.32 -1.18
C THR A 216 7.99 -18.19 -0.71
N ASN A 217 7.71 -19.47 -0.46
CA ASN A 217 8.73 -20.47 -0.13
C ASN A 217 9.12 -21.35 -1.33
N ARG A 218 8.47 -21.16 -2.49
CA ARG A 218 8.77 -21.89 -3.72
C ARG A 218 9.54 -21.01 -4.69
N ASP A 219 10.60 -21.58 -5.26
CA ASP A 219 11.51 -20.95 -6.23
C ASP A 219 10.93 -20.86 -7.66
N SER A 220 9.68 -21.28 -7.89
CA SER A 220 9.17 -21.50 -9.24
C SER A 220 7.89 -20.72 -9.56
N SER A 221 7.91 -20.13 -10.74
CA SER A 221 6.85 -19.54 -11.59
C SER A 221 5.61 -20.42 -11.86
N LEU A 222 5.42 -21.52 -11.13
CA LEU A 222 4.19 -22.31 -11.15
C LEU A 222 3.15 -21.59 -10.29
N ARG A 223 2.00 -21.24 -10.88
CA ARG A 223 0.87 -20.62 -10.18
C ARG A 223 0.57 -21.45 -8.94
N ALA A 224 0.89 -20.91 -7.77
CA ALA A 224 0.53 -21.53 -6.51
C ALA A 224 -1.01 -21.55 -6.44
N ALA A 225 -1.59 -22.75 -6.46
CA ALA A 225 -2.89 -22.97 -5.87
C ALA A 225 -2.73 -22.70 -4.36
N GLY A 226 -3.15 -21.51 -3.91
CA GLY A 226 -3.06 -21.08 -2.52
C GLY A 226 -2.80 -19.58 -2.34
N ASP A 227 -3.87 -18.80 -2.37
CA ASP A 227 -4.27 -17.75 -1.41
C ASP A 227 -3.30 -16.68 -0.88
N ALA A 228 -2.08 -16.53 -1.39
CA ALA A 228 -1.25 -15.37 -1.04
C ALA A 228 -1.65 -14.16 -1.90
N CYS A 229 -2.46 -13.26 -1.34
CA CYS A 229 -2.78 -11.96 -1.92
C CYS A 229 -1.51 -11.15 -2.17
N TRP A 230 -1.43 -10.51 -3.33
CA TRP A 230 -0.35 -9.58 -3.66
C TRP A 230 -0.53 -8.28 -2.86
N GLU A 231 0.52 -7.86 -2.16
CA GLU A 231 0.62 -6.51 -1.59
C GLU A 231 0.98 -5.53 -2.71
N LYS A 232 0.46 -4.30 -2.64
CA LYS A 232 0.53 -3.33 -3.75
C LYS A 232 1.12 -2.00 -3.31
N ILE A 233 1.93 -1.42 -4.18
CA ILE A 233 2.44 -0.04 -4.10
C ILE A 233 2.04 0.66 -5.39
N CYS A 234 1.17 1.66 -5.28
CA CYS A 234 0.63 2.42 -6.41
C CYS A 234 1.35 3.77 -6.59
N ASP A 235 1.04 4.44 -7.69
CA ASP A 235 1.40 5.85 -7.95
C ASP A 235 2.91 6.13 -7.94
N ILE A 236 3.70 5.13 -8.35
CA ILE A 236 5.16 5.25 -8.42
C ILE A 236 5.52 6.00 -9.70
N THR A 237 6.17 7.16 -9.60
CA THR A 237 6.59 7.95 -10.77
C THR A 237 8.00 7.61 -11.24
N GLU A 238 8.82 7.04 -10.36
CA GLU A 238 10.20 6.62 -10.65
C GLU A 238 10.27 5.22 -11.27
N THR A 239 11.45 4.85 -11.77
CA THR A 239 11.74 3.49 -12.28
C THR A 239 12.32 2.56 -11.22
N GLN A 240 12.19 2.96 -9.96
CA GLN A 240 12.60 2.19 -8.80
C GLN A 240 11.67 2.46 -7.61
N VAL A 241 11.56 1.49 -6.71
CA VAL A 241 10.88 1.68 -5.42
C VAL A 241 11.50 0.78 -4.36
N THR A 242 11.53 1.25 -3.12
CA THR A 242 12.03 0.49 -1.97
C THR A 242 10.86 -0.02 -1.13
N ILE A 243 10.70 -1.33 -1.10
CA ILE A 243 9.79 -2.03 -0.19
C ILE A 243 10.49 -2.11 1.17
N SER A 244 9.95 -1.43 2.18
CA SER A 244 10.60 -1.26 3.48
C SER A 244 9.91 -2.05 4.59
N GLY A 245 10.65 -2.42 5.64
CA GLY A 245 10.09 -3.03 6.85
C GLY A 245 9.63 -4.47 6.67
N LEU A 246 10.21 -5.21 5.71
CA LEU A 246 9.83 -6.58 5.44
C LEU A 246 10.42 -7.54 6.48
N LYS A 247 9.59 -8.34 7.13
CA LYS A 247 10.07 -9.53 7.83
C LYS A 247 10.39 -10.60 6.78
N PHE A 248 11.64 -11.04 6.70
CA PHE A 248 12.08 -12.08 5.75
C PHE A 248 11.81 -13.48 6.30
N ASP A 249 10.54 -13.75 6.60
CA ASP A 249 10.01 -15.02 7.14
C ASP A 249 9.74 -16.08 6.07
N SER A 250 9.89 -15.72 4.80
CA SER A 250 9.85 -16.62 3.65
C SER A 250 11.17 -16.60 2.93
N ARG A 251 11.49 -17.68 2.20
CA ARG A 251 12.77 -17.80 1.48
C ARG A 251 12.89 -16.83 0.30
N PHE A 252 11.76 -16.48 -0.32
CA PHE A 252 11.73 -15.60 -1.47
C PHE A 252 10.60 -14.57 -1.34
N ILE A 253 10.81 -13.43 -1.99
CA ILE A 253 9.76 -12.46 -2.29
C ILE A 253 9.61 -12.38 -3.81
N SER A 254 8.42 -12.66 -4.31
CA SER A 254 8.08 -12.52 -5.73
C SER A 254 7.56 -11.12 -5.98
N VAL A 255 8.05 -10.46 -7.02
CA VAL A 255 7.74 -9.07 -7.37
C VAL A 255 7.35 -8.98 -8.84
N ARG A 256 6.37 -8.15 -9.16
CA ARG A 256 5.98 -7.78 -10.53
C ARG A 256 5.62 -6.31 -10.60
N VAL A 257 5.85 -5.66 -11.74
CA VAL A 257 5.55 -4.24 -11.93
C VAL A 257 4.75 -4.07 -13.21
N ARG A 258 3.76 -3.18 -13.21
CA ARG A 258 3.06 -2.74 -14.42
C ARG A 258 3.12 -1.24 -14.59
N ALA A 259 3.15 -0.79 -15.84
CA ALA A 259 3.00 0.61 -16.21
C ALA A 259 1.52 0.96 -16.34
N LYS A 260 1.14 2.18 -16.00
CA LYS A 260 -0.22 2.68 -16.16
C LYS A 260 -0.21 4.10 -16.72
N ASN A 261 -1.27 4.44 -17.44
CA ASN A 261 -1.57 5.78 -17.90
C ASN A 261 -2.93 6.21 -17.34
N LYS A 262 -3.36 7.43 -17.67
CA LYS A 262 -4.62 8.02 -17.17
C LYS A 262 -5.86 7.13 -17.33
N THR A 263 -5.90 6.25 -18.33
CA THR A 263 -7.10 5.50 -18.71
C THR A 263 -6.94 3.98 -18.63
N ALA A 264 -5.71 3.46 -18.55
CA ALA A 264 -5.44 2.04 -18.70
C ALA A 264 -4.21 1.60 -17.90
N ALA A 265 -4.29 0.36 -17.40
CA ALA A 265 -3.16 -0.34 -16.81
C ALA A 265 -2.62 -1.37 -17.80
N GLY A 266 -1.31 -1.33 -18.05
CA GLY A 266 -0.62 -2.34 -18.83
C GLY A 266 -0.54 -3.68 -18.14
N GLU A 267 -0.05 -4.66 -18.88
CA GLU A 267 0.27 -5.97 -18.32
C GLU A 267 1.40 -5.87 -17.27
N PHE A 268 1.38 -6.80 -16.33
CA PHE A 268 2.50 -6.96 -15.42
C PHE A 268 3.73 -7.51 -16.14
N SER A 269 4.90 -7.05 -15.72
CA SER A 269 6.18 -7.66 -16.02
C SER A 269 6.17 -9.15 -15.69
N GLU A 270 7.12 -9.89 -16.25
CA GLU A 270 7.46 -11.20 -15.70
C GLU A 270 7.76 -11.08 -14.20
N SER A 271 7.26 -12.03 -13.42
CA SER A 271 7.46 -12.04 -11.99
C SER A 271 8.89 -12.46 -11.67
N VAL A 272 9.60 -11.64 -10.91
CA VAL A 272 10.96 -11.94 -10.45
C VAL A 272 10.90 -12.44 -9.01
N THR A 273 11.64 -13.50 -8.69
CA THR A 273 11.85 -13.97 -7.32
C THR A 273 13.17 -13.43 -6.77
N ILE A 274 13.09 -12.80 -5.61
CA ILE A 274 14.24 -12.24 -4.89
C ILE A 274 14.47 -13.09 -3.64
N GLU A 275 15.67 -13.67 -3.50
CA GLU A 275 16.03 -14.48 -2.33
C GLU A 275 16.22 -13.60 -1.09
N THR A 276 15.50 -13.93 -0.02
CA THR A 276 15.52 -13.20 1.25
C THR A 276 16.24 -14.05 2.29
N ARG A 277 17.56 -13.86 2.39
CA ARG A 277 18.41 -14.60 3.34
C ARG A 277 18.30 -13.99 4.73
N ALA A 278 17.50 -14.61 5.59
CA ALA A 278 17.40 -14.25 6.99
C ALA A 278 17.27 -15.49 7.88
N TYR A 279 17.73 -15.36 9.13
CA TYR A 279 17.60 -16.43 10.10
C TYR A 279 16.21 -16.39 10.74
N ASN A 280 15.41 -17.43 10.51
CA ASN A 280 14.08 -17.57 11.07
C ASN A 280 14.05 -18.77 12.01
N PHE A 281 13.63 -18.52 13.24
CA PHE A 281 13.37 -19.56 14.23
C PHE A 281 12.29 -19.06 15.19
N GLY A 282 11.56 -20.01 15.78
CA GLY A 282 10.69 -19.81 16.93
C GLY A 282 11.27 -20.50 18.16
N PHE A 283 10.52 -20.49 19.26
CA PHE A 283 10.90 -21.22 20.46
C PHE A 283 10.43 -22.68 20.40
N ASP A 284 11.33 -23.60 20.72
CA ASP A 284 11.00 -25.01 20.92
C ASP A 284 10.35 -25.19 22.30
N ALA A 285 9.03 -25.01 22.36
CA ALA A 285 8.22 -25.14 23.58
C ALA A 285 8.31 -26.52 24.25
N SER A 286 8.80 -27.54 23.54
CA SER A 286 9.04 -28.87 24.12
C SER A 286 10.25 -28.88 25.06
N THR A 287 11.22 -27.97 24.85
CA THR A 287 12.42 -27.81 25.70
C THR A 287 12.17 -26.91 26.90
N ALA A 288 11.18 -26.01 26.81
CA ALA A 288 10.94 -24.97 27.81
C ALA A 288 10.74 -25.53 29.23
N HIS A 289 11.40 -24.89 30.20
CA HIS A 289 11.19 -25.13 31.63
C HIS A 289 9.70 -24.98 32.00
N ALA A 290 9.23 -25.73 33.00
CA ALA A 290 7.81 -25.77 33.38
C ALA A 290 7.24 -24.42 33.87
N GLU A 291 8.10 -23.56 34.40
CA GLU A 291 7.76 -22.18 34.81
C GLU A 291 7.93 -21.14 33.69
N LEU A 292 8.24 -21.57 32.47
CA LEU A 292 8.26 -20.69 31.30
C LEU A 292 7.05 -20.96 30.43
N LYS A 293 6.42 -19.87 30.00
CA LYS A 293 5.35 -19.89 29.01
C LYS A 293 5.86 -19.29 27.72
N VAL A 294 5.73 -20.06 26.66
CA VAL A 294 6.05 -19.65 25.29
C VAL A 294 4.75 -19.25 24.59
N GLN A 295 4.69 -18.04 24.05
CA GLN A 295 3.57 -17.54 23.27
C GLN A 295 4.09 -16.77 22.05
N GLY A 296 4.06 -17.41 20.88
CA GLY A 296 4.63 -16.84 19.65
C GLY A 296 6.11 -16.52 19.84
N ASP A 297 6.48 -15.26 19.60
CA ASP A 297 7.84 -14.74 19.73
C ASP A 297 8.17 -14.25 21.16
N THR A 298 7.33 -14.55 22.15
CA THR A 298 7.49 -14.09 23.54
C THR A 298 7.61 -15.25 24.53
N VAL A 299 8.49 -15.09 25.52
CA VAL A 299 8.67 -16.01 26.65
C VAL A 299 8.52 -15.24 27.95
N THR A 300 7.62 -15.71 28.81
CA THR A 300 7.40 -15.15 30.16
C THR A 300 7.67 -16.19 31.22
N TRP A 301 8.20 -15.74 32.35
CA TRP A 301 8.31 -16.55 33.56
C TRP A 301 7.01 -16.47 34.36
N GLU A 302 6.35 -17.60 34.52
CA GLU A 302 5.13 -17.78 35.31
C GLU A 302 5.42 -18.78 36.44
N PRO A 303 5.56 -18.34 37.70
CA PRO A 303 5.84 -19.25 38.80
C PRO A 303 4.65 -20.18 38.98
N GLN A 304 4.88 -21.49 38.86
CA GLN A 304 3.89 -22.45 39.28
C GLN A 304 3.83 -22.41 40.81
N GLY A 305 2.78 -21.79 41.34
CA GLY A 305 2.56 -21.69 42.79
C GLY A 305 2.76 -23.06 43.45
N VAL A 306 3.50 -23.07 44.55
CA VAL A 306 3.71 -24.28 45.37
C VAL A 306 2.34 -24.88 45.64
N LYS A 307 2.01 -26.04 45.04
CA LYS A 307 0.87 -26.82 45.49
C LYS A 307 1.13 -27.14 46.95
N GLY A 308 0.40 -26.46 47.84
CA GLY A 308 0.59 -26.54 49.28
C GLY A 308 0.68 -27.98 49.72
N HIS A 309 1.79 -28.33 50.36
CA HIS A 309 1.86 -29.54 51.17
C HIS A 309 0.89 -29.33 52.33
N ASP A 310 -0.24 -30.04 52.30
CA ASP A 310 -1.25 -29.98 53.35
C ASP A 310 -0.63 -30.48 54.67
N LEU A 311 -0.39 -29.55 55.59
CA LEU A 311 0.09 -29.83 56.94
C LEU A 311 -1.10 -30.21 57.84
N ARG A 312 -1.63 -31.42 57.67
CA ARG A 312 -2.45 -32.06 58.73
C ARG A 312 -2.22 -33.57 58.70
N LEU A 313 -1.44 -34.06 59.68
CA LEU A 313 -1.90 -35.01 60.70
C LEU A 313 -0.67 -35.60 61.42
N ARG A 314 -0.52 -35.25 62.70
CA ARG A 314 0.32 -35.94 63.69
C ARG A 314 -0.61 -36.73 64.61
N GLY A 315 -0.44 -38.05 64.67
CA GLY A 315 -1.12 -38.91 65.65
C GLY A 315 -0.73 -40.40 65.51
N LYS A 316 0.10 -40.87 66.46
CA LYS A 316 0.37 -42.26 66.94
C LYS A 316 -0.79 -43.28 66.72
N GLU A 317 -0.64 -44.60 66.57
CA GLU A 317 0.35 -45.58 67.06
C GLU A 317 0.10 -47.00 66.43
N SER A 318 1.16 -47.84 66.35
CA SER A 318 1.27 -49.31 66.58
C SER A 318 0.56 -50.43 65.74
N LYS A 319 1.43 -51.31 65.18
CA LYS A 319 1.39 -52.80 64.97
C LYS A 319 0.38 -53.46 63.99
N SER A 320 0.89 -54.10 62.91
CA SER A 320 1.17 -55.56 62.82
C SER A 320 1.19 -56.11 61.37
N SER A 321 1.96 -57.20 61.21
CA SER A 321 2.26 -58.08 60.06
C SER A 321 1.16 -58.36 59.00
N SER A 322 1.54 -58.43 57.71
CA SER A 322 1.68 -59.70 56.94
C SER A 322 1.67 -59.49 55.41
N ARG A 323 2.40 -60.35 54.71
CA ARG A 323 2.63 -60.43 53.25
C ARG A 323 1.35 -60.76 52.46
N SER A 324 1.23 -60.20 51.25
CA SER A 324 0.61 -60.87 50.09
C SER A 324 1.12 -60.27 48.78
N ALA A 325 1.34 -61.15 47.81
CA ALA A 325 1.95 -60.87 46.52
C ALA A 325 0.91 -60.75 45.39
N THR A 326 1.35 -60.12 44.29
CA THR A 326 0.80 -60.10 42.90
C THR A 326 -0.35 -59.10 42.60
N PRO A 327 -0.56 -58.73 41.32
CA PRO A 327 0.38 -58.11 40.38
C PRO A 327 -0.18 -56.79 39.80
N SER A 328 0.70 -55.99 39.18
CA SER A 328 0.33 -54.73 38.51
C SER A 328 -0.69 -54.90 37.38
N PRO A 329 -1.51 -53.87 37.13
CA PRO A 329 -1.91 -53.53 35.76
C PRO A 329 -1.56 -52.08 35.40
N ASN A 330 -0.86 -51.95 34.26
CA ASN A 330 -0.89 -50.83 33.33
C ASN A 330 -0.47 -49.44 33.84
N LYS A 331 0.84 -49.17 33.72
CA LYS A 331 1.33 -47.82 33.39
C LYS A 331 0.75 -47.41 32.03
N VAL A 332 -0.41 -46.75 32.05
CA VAL A 332 -0.91 -46.01 30.90
C VAL A 332 0.04 -44.84 30.64
N ALA A 333 0.37 -44.67 29.37
CA ALA A 333 1.33 -43.74 28.81
C ALA A 333 0.94 -42.25 29.03
N GLY A 334 1.11 -41.76 30.25
CA GLY A 334 1.19 -40.33 30.56
C GLY A 334 2.63 -39.97 30.94
N SER A 335 3.19 -38.95 30.29
CA SER A 335 4.53 -38.39 30.52
C SER A 335 5.70 -39.05 29.77
N ARG A 336 5.69 -38.92 28.43
CA ARG A 336 6.93 -38.82 27.64
C ARG A 336 7.40 -37.36 27.46
N ALA A 337 6.51 -36.38 27.64
CA ALA A 337 6.79 -34.96 27.43
C ALA A 337 7.65 -34.26 28.53
N GLY A 338 7.94 -34.95 29.64
CA GLY A 338 8.71 -34.37 30.75
C GLY A 338 10.21 -34.68 30.74
N ARG A 339 10.71 -35.45 29.77
CA ARG A 339 12.11 -35.91 29.77
C ARG A 339 13.07 -34.93 29.07
N ASP A 340 12.55 -34.15 28.13
CA ASP A 340 13.33 -33.23 27.29
C ASP A 340 13.27 -31.76 27.73
N ARG A 341 12.49 -31.46 28.78
CA ARG A 341 12.37 -30.11 29.36
C ARG A 341 13.53 -29.80 30.29
N PHE A 342 13.96 -28.53 30.28
CA PHE A 342 14.82 -28.02 31.34
C PHE A 342 14.12 -28.06 32.70
N ALA A 343 14.90 -28.24 33.76
CA ALA A 343 14.42 -28.44 35.12
C ALA A 343 15.35 -27.78 36.16
N GLY A 344 14.87 -27.67 37.40
CA GLY A 344 15.61 -27.04 38.50
C GLY A 344 15.76 -25.54 38.28
N GLU A 345 16.94 -24.99 38.54
CA GLU A 345 17.22 -23.55 38.35
C GLU A 345 17.59 -23.19 36.90
N SER A 346 17.31 -24.09 35.94
CA SER A 346 17.56 -23.88 34.51
C SER A 346 16.29 -23.42 33.83
N TYR A 347 15.90 -22.16 34.05
CA TYR A 347 14.75 -21.53 33.43
C TYR A 347 15.01 -21.24 31.94
N THR A 348 15.27 -22.29 31.15
CA THR A 348 15.77 -22.20 29.79
C THR A 348 14.75 -22.70 28.76
N VAL A 349 14.79 -22.10 27.57
CA VAL A 349 14.14 -22.55 26.34
C VAL A 349 15.10 -22.38 25.17
N LEU A 350 15.05 -23.31 24.21
CA LEU A 350 15.86 -23.26 22.99
C LEU A 350 15.05 -22.74 21.80
N GLY A 351 15.76 -22.26 20.78
CA GLY A 351 15.18 -22.11 19.44
C GLY A 351 14.80 -23.46 18.83
N ASP A 352 14.02 -23.44 17.77
CA ASP A 352 13.57 -24.63 17.03
C ASP A 352 14.39 -24.91 15.75
N GLN A 353 15.33 -24.04 15.39
CA GLN A 353 16.21 -24.20 14.24
C GLN A 353 17.69 -24.15 14.64
N GLU A 354 18.50 -25.04 14.05
CA GLU A 354 19.94 -25.08 14.26
C GLU A 354 20.69 -24.27 13.18
N MET A 355 21.83 -23.72 13.56
CA MET A 355 22.79 -23.00 12.71
C MET A 355 23.97 -23.93 12.42
N ILE A 356 24.24 -24.20 11.15
CA ILE A 356 25.25 -25.17 10.70
C ILE A 356 26.36 -24.52 9.87
N GLY A 357 26.16 -23.27 9.41
CA GLY A 357 27.16 -22.51 8.64
C GLY A 357 26.65 -21.15 8.19
N GLY A 358 27.54 -20.20 7.91
CA GLY A 358 27.19 -18.85 7.49
C GLY A 358 26.97 -17.85 8.64
N CYS A 359 26.34 -16.72 8.29
CA CYS A 359 26.12 -15.59 9.18
C CYS A 359 24.63 -15.41 9.49
N TYR A 360 24.31 -15.25 10.77
CA TYR A 360 22.94 -15.14 11.27
C TYR A 360 22.80 -13.95 12.21
N TYR A 361 21.63 -13.31 12.18
CA TYR A 361 21.31 -12.18 13.05
C TYR A 361 19.88 -12.28 13.56
N TRP A 362 19.67 -11.95 14.83
CA TRP A 362 18.35 -11.77 15.44
C TRP A 362 18.44 -10.81 16.61
N GLU A 363 17.30 -10.30 17.06
CA GLU A 363 17.23 -9.36 18.18
C GLU A 363 16.40 -9.89 19.34
N LEU A 364 16.72 -9.45 20.55
CA LEU A 364 15.96 -9.69 21.76
C LEU A 364 15.59 -8.36 22.41
N CYS A 365 14.32 -8.23 22.77
CA CYS A 365 13.77 -7.11 23.52
C CYS A 365 13.22 -7.63 24.87
N PRO A 366 13.74 -7.20 26.02
CA PRO A 366 13.14 -7.52 27.31
C PRO A 366 11.76 -6.87 27.47
N LEU A 367 10.81 -7.55 28.13
CA LEU A 367 9.51 -6.96 28.48
C LEU A 367 9.62 -6.00 29.65
N ALA A 368 8.70 -5.06 29.82
CA ALA A 368 8.78 -4.01 30.84
C ALA A 368 8.96 -4.52 32.30
N ASP A 369 8.53 -5.74 32.60
CA ASP A 369 8.60 -6.37 33.92
C ASP A 369 9.86 -7.21 34.17
N TRP A 370 10.76 -7.30 33.18
CA TRP A 370 11.96 -8.15 33.23
C TRP A 370 12.85 -7.87 34.45
N LYS A 371 13.45 -8.92 35.01
CA LYS A 371 14.42 -8.82 36.12
C LYS A 371 15.73 -9.49 35.81
N SER A 372 15.73 -10.65 35.14
CA SER A 372 16.96 -11.35 34.78
C SER A 372 16.74 -12.22 33.55
N PHE A 373 17.68 -12.17 32.61
CA PHE A 373 17.70 -13.10 31.49
C PHE A 373 19.13 -13.40 31.03
N SER A 374 19.28 -14.46 30.26
CA SER A 374 20.49 -14.73 29.49
C SER A 374 20.11 -15.08 28.06
N VAL A 375 20.89 -14.61 27.09
CA VAL A 375 20.68 -14.88 25.67
C VAL A 375 21.99 -15.25 25.01
N GLY A 376 21.96 -16.23 24.13
CA GLY A 376 23.11 -16.60 23.32
C GLY A 376 22.87 -17.88 22.54
N VAL A 377 23.89 -18.70 22.44
CA VAL A 377 23.88 -19.94 21.65
C VAL A 377 24.47 -21.10 22.45
N ALA A 378 24.05 -22.31 22.11
CA ALA A 378 24.56 -23.53 22.71
C ALA A 378 24.66 -24.68 21.69
N TYR A 379 25.45 -25.69 22.01
CA TYR A 379 25.33 -26.99 21.36
C TYR A 379 24.20 -27.76 22.04
N ARG A 380 23.16 -28.13 21.28
CA ARG A 380 21.96 -28.80 21.83
C ARG A 380 22.30 -30.04 22.65
N ALA A 381 23.22 -30.88 22.16
CA ALA A 381 23.63 -32.12 22.84
C ALA A 381 24.49 -31.90 24.09
N SER A 382 25.12 -30.73 24.23
CA SER A 382 26.06 -30.44 25.35
C SER A 382 25.41 -29.63 26.48
N LEU A 383 24.13 -29.28 26.35
CA LEU A 383 23.38 -28.54 27.36
C LEU A 383 22.42 -29.49 28.07
N GLY A 384 22.83 -29.98 29.24
CA GLY A 384 22.00 -30.85 30.07
C GLY A 384 20.78 -30.12 30.62
N ARG A 385 19.72 -30.88 30.93
CA ARG A 385 18.45 -30.30 31.43
C ARG A 385 18.55 -29.48 32.72
N PHE A 386 19.64 -29.63 33.47
CA PHE A 386 19.91 -28.90 34.72
C PHE A 386 21.03 -27.87 34.58
N ASP A 387 21.57 -27.70 33.36
CA ASP A 387 22.65 -26.77 33.10
C ASP A 387 22.11 -25.37 32.84
N GLN A 388 22.66 -24.39 33.55
CA GLN A 388 22.41 -22.99 33.26
C GLN A 388 23.30 -22.53 32.10
N LEU A 389 22.76 -21.65 31.27
CA LEU A 389 23.45 -21.11 30.12
C LEU A 389 24.76 -20.40 30.54
N GLY A 390 25.85 -20.70 29.83
CA GLY A 390 27.19 -20.17 30.11
C GLY A 390 27.98 -20.94 31.18
N LYS A 391 27.40 -21.97 31.83
CA LYS A 391 28.14 -22.83 32.77
C LYS A 391 28.91 -23.97 32.09
N SER A 392 28.49 -24.41 30.90
CA SER A 392 29.15 -25.48 30.15
C SER A 392 30.13 -24.95 29.10
N THR A 393 31.00 -25.83 28.61
CA THR A 393 31.89 -25.55 27.45
C THR A 393 31.13 -25.43 26.13
N GLY A 394 29.89 -25.90 26.08
CA GLY A 394 29.03 -25.87 24.89
C GLY A 394 27.98 -24.76 24.93
N SER A 395 28.14 -23.72 25.75
CA SER A 395 27.22 -22.58 25.80
C SER A 395 27.94 -21.24 25.97
N TRP A 396 27.45 -20.24 25.26
CA TRP A 396 27.94 -18.86 25.28
C TRP A 396 26.76 -17.92 25.38
N CYS A 397 26.76 -17.02 26.36
CA CYS A 397 25.66 -16.07 26.51
C CYS A 397 26.07 -14.74 27.09
N LEU A 398 25.23 -13.75 26.82
CA LEU A 398 25.14 -12.50 27.55
C LEU A 398 24.09 -12.64 28.63
N HIS A 399 24.44 -12.29 29.86
CA HIS A 399 23.57 -12.29 31.03
C HIS A 399 23.28 -10.86 31.45
N ALA A 400 22.02 -10.54 31.68
CA ALA A 400 21.55 -9.24 32.15
C ALA A 400 20.64 -9.44 33.36
N SER A 401 20.85 -8.66 34.42
CA SER A 401 20.01 -8.68 35.62
C SER A 401 19.85 -7.27 36.20
N GLN A 402 18.66 -6.97 36.70
CA GLN A 402 18.32 -5.74 37.44
C GLN A 402 17.53 -6.03 38.73
N TRP A 403 17.53 -7.29 39.21
CA TRP A 403 16.70 -7.69 40.35
C TRP A 403 17.15 -7.07 41.69
N LEU A 404 18.45 -7.13 42.01
CA LEU A 404 19.05 -6.49 43.19
C LEU A 404 20.00 -5.37 42.80
N GLN A 405 20.83 -5.63 41.79
CA GLN A 405 21.78 -4.68 41.22
C GLN A 405 21.81 -4.88 39.71
N SER A 406 21.89 -3.78 38.97
CA SER A 406 22.07 -3.80 37.53
C SER A 406 23.43 -4.42 37.20
N SER A 407 23.43 -5.50 36.43
CA SER A 407 24.63 -6.21 36.03
C SER A 407 24.50 -6.76 34.63
N LEU A 408 25.57 -6.63 33.86
CA LEU A 408 25.72 -7.21 32.53
C LEU A 408 26.99 -8.04 32.51
N ALA A 409 26.94 -9.27 32.02
CA ALA A 409 28.11 -10.14 31.98
C ALA A 409 28.09 -11.08 30.78
N ALA A 410 29.25 -11.30 30.18
CA ALA A 410 29.45 -12.37 29.20
C ALA A 410 29.83 -13.68 29.94
N LYS A 411 29.12 -14.77 29.68
CA LYS A 411 29.29 -16.05 30.38
C LYS A 411 29.60 -17.20 29.42
N HIS A 412 30.60 -17.99 29.76
CA HIS A 412 31.00 -19.20 29.04
C HIS A 412 31.87 -20.09 29.94
N ASN A 413 31.68 -21.41 29.90
CA ASN A 413 32.51 -22.39 30.60
C ASN A 413 32.72 -22.06 32.10
N ASN A 414 31.62 -21.71 32.77
CA ASN A 414 31.59 -21.33 34.20
C ASN A 414 32.43 -20.09 34.54
N ARG A 415 32.81 -19.29 33.54
CA ARG A 415 33.45 -17.98 33.69
C ARG A 415 32.45 -16.90 33.35
N ALA A 416 32.46 -15.82 34.12
CA ALA A 416 31.66 -14.64 33.88
C ALA A 416 32.57 -13.41 33.82
N LYS A 417 32.51 -12.67 32.72
CA LYS A 417 33.18 -11.38 32.56
C LYS A 417 32.14 -10.27 32.72
N ALA A 418 32.24 -9.50 33.81
CA ALA A 418 31.41 -8.32 34.00
C ALA A 418 31.68 -7.29 32.89
N LEU A 419 30.63 -6.64 32.42
CA LEU A 419 30.66 -5.62 31.38
C LEU A 419 30.14 -4.31 31.96
N ASP A 420 30.95 -3.26 31.84
CA ASP A 420 30.64 -1.93 32.39
C ASP A 420 29.76 -1.12 31.42
N TRP A 421 28.64 -1.70 31.02
CA TRP A 421 27.68 -1.10 30.11
C TRP A 421 26.30 -0.97 30.76
N PRO A 422 25.54 0.12 30.48
CA PRO A 422 24.13 0.20 30.81
C PRO A 422 23.35 -0.98 30.22
N LEU A 423 22.28 -1.39 30.91
CA LEU A 423 21.43 -2.49 30.47
C LEU A 423 20.69 -2.11 29.17
N PRO A 424 20.90 -2.87 28.07
CA PRO A 424 20.27 -2.60 26.78
C PRO A 424 18.78 -2.96 26.80
N GLN A 425 17.96 -2.23 26.03
CA GLN A 425 16.54 -2.56 25.82
C GLN A 425 16.29 -3.31 24.51
N ARG A 426 17.27 -3.29 23.59
CA ARG A 426 17.29 -4.11 22.37
C ARG A 426 18.69 -4.66 22.15
N ILE A 427 18.82 -5.98 22.19
CA ILE A 427 20.10 -6.69 22.02
C ILE A 427 20.11 -7.37 20.66
N GLY A 428 21.06 -7.01 19.82
CA GLY A 428 21.37 -7.71 18.58
C GLY A 428 22.33 -8.85 18.87
N ILE A 429 22.02 -10.03 18.34
CA ILE A 429 22.87 -11.22 18.43
C ILE A 429 23.29 -11.57 17.01
N TYR A 430 24.58 -11.48 16.76
CA TYR A 430 25.20 -11.83 15.49
C TYR A 430 26.07 -13.07 15.68
N CYS A 431 25.86 -14.09 14.84
CA CYS A 431 26.65 -15.30 14.83
C CYS A 431 27.23 -15.52 13.44
N ASP A 432 28.55 -15.48 13.32
CA ASP A 432 29.31 -15.96 12.18
C ASP A 432 29.84 -17.35 12.54
N TYR A 433 29.12 -18.39 12.08
CA TYR A 433 29.48 -19.76 12.40
C TYR A 433 30.83 -20.14 11.79
N ASP A 434 31.10 -19.68 10.56
CA ASP A 434 32.25 -20.09 9.78
C ASP A 434 33.55 -19.48 10.31
N ASN A 435 33.51 -18.20 10.70
CA ASN A 435 34.67 -17.51 11.30
C ASN A 435 34.75 -17.66 12.82
N GLY A 436 33.69 -18.16 13.46
CA GLY A 436 33.69 -18.43 14.90
C GLY A 436 33.44 -17.19 15.77
N ASP A 437 32.72 -16.20 15.25
CA ASP A 437 32.41 -14.97 15.98
C ASP A 437 30.96 -14.99 16.49
N LEU A 438 30.77 -14.75 17.80
CA LEU A 438 29.46 -14.50 18.40
C LEU A 438 29.48 -13.13 19.07
N SER A 439 28.76 -12.17 18.49
CA SER A 439 28.76 -10.78 18.93
C SER A 439 27.40 -10.38 19.50
N PHE A 440 27.44 -9.58 20.57
CA PHE A 440 26.28 -8.98 21.21
C PHE A 440 26.34 -7.47 21.10
N ILE A 441 25.26 -6.85 20.64
CA ILE A 441 25.21 -5.44 20.29
C ILE A 441 24.05 -4.78 21.03
N ASP A 442 24.28 -3.62 21.60
CA ASP A 442 23.23 -2.69 22.04
C ASP A 442 22.74 -1.93 20.81
N VAL A 443 21.58 -2.34 20.26
CA VAL A 443 21.11 -1.87 18.96
C VAL A 443 20.70 -0.40 19.01
N ASP A 444 20.12 0.04 20.13
CA ASP A 444 19.67 1.43 20.31
C ASP A 444 20.85 2.41 20.36
N ARG A 445 21.99 1.96 20.90
CA ARG A 445 23.21 2.78 21.01
C ARG A 445 24.27 2.46 19.96
N LEU A 446 23.99 1.51 19.06
CA LEU A 446 24.93 0.96 18.08
C LEU A 446 26.30 0.70 18.70
N ARG A 447 26.33 -0.15 19.73
CA ARG A 447 27.56 -0.44 20.49
C ARG A 447 27.77 -1.94 20.66
N LEU A 448 28.97 -2.42 20.32
CA LEU A 448 29.40 -3.77 20.62
C LEU A 448 29.56 -3.96 22.13
N LEU A 449 28.72 -4.81 22.73
CA LEU A 449 28.76 -5.14 24.15
C LEU A 449 29.85 -6.17 24.44
N HIS A 450 29.88 -7.25 23.65
CA HIS A 450 30.85 -8.33 23.77
C HIS A 450 30.96 -9.14 22.48
N CYS A 451 32.11 -9.80 22.28
CA CYS A 451 32.34 -10.75 21.20
C CYS A 451 33.10 -11.97 21.74
N PHE A 452 32.55 -13.17 21.56
CA PHE A 452 33.27 -14.41 21.75
C PHE A 452 33.90 -14.83 20.42
N LYS A 453 35.19 -15.16 20.46
CA LYS A 453 35.91 -15.79 19.35
C LYS A 453 36.19 -17.25 19.68
N THR A 454 35.56 -18.16 18.97
CA THR A 454 35.68 -19.60 19.20
C THR A 454 35.39 -20.39 17.93
N LYS A 455 36.13 -21.45 17.68
CA LYS A 455 35.80 -22.37 16.58
C LYS A 455 34.60 -23.22 16.95
N PHE A 456 33.47 -23.03 16.26
CA PHE A 456 32.31 -23.88 16.46
C PHE A 456 32.54 -25.26 15.83
N SER A 457 32.11 -26.31 16.53
CA SER A 457 32.39 -27.71 16.18
C SER A 457 31.15 -28.58 16.05
N GLN A 458 30.00 -28.05 16.46
CA GLN A 458 28.69 -28.70 16.38
C GLN A 458 27.65 -27.63 15.98
N PRO A 459 26.49 -28.05 15.43
CA PRO A 459 25.39 -27.13 15.18
C PRO A 459 25.05 -26.30 16.43
N LEU A 460 24.87 -25.00 16.23
CA LEU A 460 24.48 -24.07 17.28
C LEU A 460 22.97 -23.89 17.31
N ILE A 461 22.41 -23.74 18.50
CA ILE A 461 21.00 -23.40 18.68
C ILE A 461 20.88 -22.14 19.53
N PRO A 462 19.99 -21.19 19.19
CA PRO A 462 19.66 -20.07 20.07
C PRO A 462 19.16 -20.59 21.41
N ALA A 463 19.61 -19.98 22.50
CA ALA A 463 19.27 -20.40 23.85
C ALA A 463 18.99 -19.20 24.75
N PHE A 464 17.93 -19.32 25.55
CA PHE A 464 17.39 -18.23 26.34
C PHE A 464 17.07 -18.71 27.74
N THR A 465 17.60 -18.03 28.75
CA THR A 465 17.22 -18.23 30.15
C THR A 465 16.43 -17.01 30.61
N VAL A 466 15.24 -17.20 31.20
CA VAL A 466 14.38 -16.10 31.67
C VAL A 466 13.99 -16.35 33.12
N TRP A 467 14.24 -15.37 33.99
CA TRP A 467 13.86 -15.45 35.39
C TRP A 467 13.26 -14.13 35.86
N CYS A 468 12.01 -14.18 36.33
CA CYS A 468 11.20 -13.03 36.73
C CYS A 468 10.99 -12.01 35.59
N GLY A 469 9.83 -12.06 34.94
CA GLY A 469 9.42 -11.21 33.81
C GLY A 469 9.51 -11.94 32.47
N GLY A 470 9.71 -11.22 31.35
CA GLY A 470 9.78 -11.87 30.03
C GLY A 470 10.68 -11.21 29.00
N ILE A 471 10.77 -11.86 27.84
CA ILE A 471 11.51 -11.43 26.65
C ILE A 471 10.67 -11.65 25.40
N THR A 472 10.94 -10.87 24.35
CA THR A 472 10.45 -11.08 23.00
C THR A 472 11.63 -11.14 22.03
N ILE A 473 11.56 -11.99 21.02
CA ILE A 473 12.58 -12.08 19.96
C ILE A 473 12.07 -11.51 18.64
N THR A 474 12.97 -10.96 17.84
CA THR A 474 12.71 -10.56 16.46
C THR A 474 13.65 -11.35 15.55
N THR A 475 13.07 -12.20 14.71
CA THR A 475 13.77 -13.06 13.74
C THR A 475 13.34 -12.70 12.32
N GLY A 476 13.94 -13.34 11.31
CA GLY A 476 13.71 -12.96 9.92
C GLY A 476 14.39 -11.66 9.55
N LEU A 477 15.49 -11.34 10.23
CA LEU A 477 16.33 -10.18 9.97
C LEU A 477 17.55 -10.60 9.13
N GLN A 478 17.91 -9.78 8.14
CA GLN A 478 19.23 -9.84 7.54
C GLN A 478 20.28 -9.42 8.56
N VAL A 479 21.53 -9.81 8.31
CA VAL A 479 22.67 -9.18 8.98
C VAL A 479 22.65 -7.70 8.62
N PRO A 480 22.44 -6.79 9.60
CA PRO A 480 22.30 -5.38 9.29
C PRO A 480 23.62 -4.77 8.79
N SER A 481 23.53 -3.80 7.89
CA SER A 481 24.68 -3.10 7.30
C SER A 481 25.57 -2.43 8.36
N PHE A 482 24.99 -1.93 9.47
CA PHE A 482 25.76 -1.35 10.56
C PHE A 482 26.76 -2.33 11.20
N MET A 483 26.56 -3.66 11.02
CA MET A 483 27.47 -4.67 11.53
C MET A 483 28.86 -4.57 10.88
N GLU A 484 28.98 -4.07 9.65
CA GLU A 484 30.25 -3.90 8.96
C GLU A 484 31.23 -3.04 9.77
N ASN A 485 30.73 -2.05 10.52
CA ASN A 485 31.53 -1.18 11.38
C ASN A 485 32.20 -1.96 12.52
N PHE A 486 31.53 -3.00 13.06
CA PHE A 486 32.07 -3.84 14.12
C PHE A 486 32.98 -4.94 13.58
N LEU A 487 32.66 -5.49 12.40
CA LEU A 487 33.42 -6.57 11.78
C LEU A 487 34.79 -6.09 11.25
N SER A 488 34.84 -4.90 10.65
CA SER A 488 36.09 -4.27 10.17
C SER A 488 37.08 -3.99 11.32
N THR A 489 36.58 -3.45 12.43
CA THR A 489 37.37 -3.11 13.62
C THR A 489 37.91 -4.36 14.35
N ASN A 490 37.17 -5.47 14.33
CA ASN A 490 37.61 -6.72 14.94
C ASN A 490 38.64 -7.50 14.10
N ARG A 491 38.69 -7.29 12.78
CA ARG A 491 39.69 -7.88 11.88
C ARG A 491 41.04 -7.16 11.95
N SER A 492 41.06 -5.85 12.19
CA SER A 492 42.31 -5.09 12.36
C SER A 492 43.03 -5.45 13.66
N LEU A 493 42.29 -5.74 14.74
CA LEU A 493 42.85 -6.19 16.02
C LEU A 493 43.37 -7.63 16.01
N SER A 494 42.84 -8.52 15.16
CA SER A 494 43.36 -9.90 15.02
C SER A 494 44.63 -10.00 14.15
N ASN A 495 44.89 -9.03 13.29
CA ASN A 495 46.10 -9.00 12.46
C ASN A 495 47.32 -8.38 13.18
N LEU A 496 47.11 -7.80 14.36
CA LEU A 496 48.17 -7.23 15.21
C LEU A 496 48.65 -8.18 16.31
N SER A 497 48.11 -9.41 16.38
CA SER A 497 48.43 -10.41 17.40
C SER A 497 48.95 -11.74 16.82
N GLN A 498 49.46 -11.75 15.59
CA GLN A 498 50.28 -12.85 15.05
C GLN A 498 51.77 -12.54 15.17
#